data_AF-B9JDB3-F1
#
_entry.id   AF-B9JDB3-F1
#
_cell.length_a   1.000
_cell.length_b   1.000
_cell.length_c   1.000
_cell.angle_alpha   90.00
_cell.angle_beta   90.00
_cell.angle_gamma   90.00
#
_symmetry.space_group_name_H-M   'P 1'
#
loop_
_entity.id
_entity.type
_entity.pdbx_description
1 polymer ?
#
loop_
_entity_poly.entity_id
_entity_poly.type
_entity_poly.pdbx_seq_one_letter_code
_entity_poly.pdbx_strand_id
1 'polypeptide(L)'
;MSSSSTCPMDIPLEKNGYLMPLYIKDDAIDRLARRYQALTKSSTKTEAVRLALQKALDEELTKPALADIAVAFCHNLKQKADAKAADGSTAGEA
;
A
#
# COMPACT_ATOMS: atom_id res chain seq x y z
N MET A 1 7.94 30.21 -21.57
CA MET A 1 8.66 29.44 -20.52
C MET A 1 7.61 28.88 -19.58
N SER A 2 7.23 27.62 -19.74
CA SER A 2 6.55 26.82 -18.71
C SER A 2 6.76 25.36 -19.09
N SER A 3 7.94 24.85 -18.75
CA SER A 3 8.30 23.45 -18.88
C SER A 3 7.47 22.66 -17.87
N SER A 4 6.34 22.11 -18.31
CA SER A 4 5.62 21.08 -17.57
C SER A 4 6.47 19.82 -17.62
N SER A 5 7.24 19.61 -16.55
CA SER A 5 7.99 18.39 -16.27
C SER A 5 6.99 17.25 -16.06
N THR A 6 6.62 16.59 -17.15
CA THR A 6 5.96 15.30 -17.11
C THR A 6 7.02 14.30 -16.67
N CYS A 7 6.98 13.94 -15.38
CA CYS A 7 7.82 12.91 -14.80
C CYS A 7 7.71 11.63 -15.65
N PRO A 8 8.78 11.15 -16.29
CA PRO A 8 8.73 9.95 -17.11
C PRO A 8 9.04 8.76 -16.20
N MET A 9 8.11 8.35 -15.34
CA MET A 9 8.25 7.11 -14.57
C MET A 9 6.93 6.35 -14.40
N ASP A 10 6.09 6.36 -15.44
CA ASP A 10 5.20 5.22 -15.68
C ASP A 10 5.96 4.24 -16.57
N ILE A 11 6.87 3.46 -15.95
CA ILE A 11 7.42 2.26 -16.59
C ILE A 11 6.39 1.17 -16.33
N PRO A 12 5.61 0.73 -17.34
CA PRO A 12 4.76 -0.43 -17.19
C PRO A 12 5.66 -1.64 -16.92
N LEU A 13 5.62 -2.17 -15.69
CA LEU A 13 6.27 -3.42 -15.26
C LEU A 13 5.60 -4.65 -15.89
N GLU A 14 5.31 -4.61 -17.19
CA GLU A 14 4.82 -5.77 -17.91
C GLU A 14 5.98 -6.52 -18.57
N LYS A 15 6.28 -7.67 -17.94
CA LYS A 15 6.76 -8.91 -18.55
C LYS A 15 8.22 -8.91 -19.04
N ASN A 16 9.09 -9.43 -18.16
CA ASN A 16 10.46 -9.94 -18.42
C ASN A 16 11.65 -9.00 -18.18
N GLY A 17 11.64 -8.20 -17.11
CA GLY A 17 12.84 -7.58 -16.56
C GLY A 17 13.52 -8.45 -15.49
N TYR A 18 14.62 -9.11 -15.85
CA TYR A 18 15.55 -9.86 -14.98
C TYR A 18 15.00 -11.11 -14.29
N LEU A 19 14.95 -12.21 -15.07
CA LEU A 19 14.71 -13.56 -14.57
C LEU A 19 15.94 -14.07 -13.82
N MET A 20 16.21 -13.54 -12.64
CA MET A 20 17.18 -14.12 -11.71
C MET A 20 16.49 -15.30 -11.01
N PRO A 21 16.87 -16.55 -11.28
CA PRO A 21 16.32 -17.69 -10.56
C PRO A 21 16.70 -17.58 -9.08
N LEU A 22 15.68 -17.55 -8.20
CA LEU A 22 15.89 -17.50 -6.76
C LEU A 22 16.25 -18.90 -6.26
N TYR A 23 17.51 -19.11 -5.89
CA TYR A 23 17.94 -20.34 -5.25
C TYR A 23 17.71 -20.26 -3.74
N ILE A 24 16.81 -21.11 -3.25
CA ILE A 24 16.48 -21.22 -1.83
C ILE A 24 17.26 -22.43 -1.32
N LYS A 25 18.20 -22.19 -0.41
CA LYS A 25 19.05 -23.25 0.16
C LYS A 25 18.34 -24.07 1.24
N ASP A 26 17.37 -23.45 1.92
CA ASP A 26 16.61 -24.08 2.99
C ASP A 26 15.42 -24.87 2.42
N ASP A 27 15.38 -26.18 2.68
CA ASP A 27 14.31 -27.06 2.19
C ASP A 27 12.92 -26.71 2.75
N ALA A 28 12.85 -26.17 3.97
CA ALA A 28 11.58 -25.72 4.54
C ALA A 28 11.03 -24.50 3.77
N ILE A 29 11.89 -23.58 3.37
CA ILE A 29 11.51 -22.41 2.59
C ILE A 29 11.19 -22.80 1.14
N ASP A 30 11.92 -23.74 0.52
CA ASP A 30 11.58 -24.21 -0.84
C ASP A 30 10.21 -24.92 -0.86
N ARG A 31 9.88 -25.69 0.19
CA ARG A 31 8.52 -26.27 0.37
C ARG A 31 7.44 -25.20 0.44
N LEU A 32 7.68 -24.11 1.19
CA LEU A 32 6.73 -22.98 1.26
C LEU A 32 6.57 -22.30 -0.10
N ALA A 33 7.66 -22.02 -0.79
CA ALA A 33 7.65 -21.42 -2.12
C ALA A 33 6.88 -22.29 -3.13
N ARG A 34 7.09 -23.61 -3.12
CA ARG A 34 6.34 -24.56 -3.96
C ARG A 34 4.86 -24.60 -3.62
N ARG A 35 4.51 -24.61 -2.34
CA ARG A 35 3.11 -24.61 -1.90
C ARG A 35 2.39 -23.34 -2.32
N TYR A 36 3.07 -22.20 -2.18
CA TYR A 36 2.54 -20.92 -2.62
C TYR A 36 2.44 -20.85 -4.14
N GLN A 37 3.44 -21.35 -4.88
CA GLN A 37 3.40 -21.48 -6.32
C GLN A 37 2.20 -22.31 -6.80
N ALA A 38 1.91 -23.43 -6.15
CA ALA A 38 0.74 -24.26 -6.46
C ALA A 38 -0.59 -23.53 -6.19
N LEU A 39 -0.61 -22.69 -5.15
CA LEU A 39 -1.79 -21.91 -4.75
C LEU A 39 -2.06 -20.74 -5.69
N THR A 40 -1.02 -19.98 -6.08
CA THR A 40 -1.11 -18.86 -7.02
C THR A 40 -1.08 -19.28 -8.48
N LYS A 41 -0.83 -20.57 -8.76
CA LYS A 41 -0.63 -21.15 -10.11
C LYS A 41 0.46 -20.41 -10.90
N SER A 42 1.47 -19.90 -10.20
CA SER A 42 2.56 -19.15 -10.82
C SER A 42 3.50 -20.10 -11.59
N SER A 43 3.97 -19.65 -12.75
CA SER A 43 4.86 -20.44 -13.62
C SER A 43 6.19 -20.76 -12.95
N THR A 44 6.72 -19.85 -12.11
CA THR A 44 8.00 -20.04 -11.42
C THR A 44 7.87 -19.76 -9.92
N LYS A 45 8.76 -20.40 -9.13
CA LYS A 45 8.89 -20.10 -7.70
C LYS A 45 9.31 -18.66 -7.41
N THR A 46 10.10 -18.05 -8.30
CA THR A 46 10.49 -16.63 -8.17
C THR A 46 9.27 -15.72 -8.25
N GLU A 47 8.36 -15.95 -9.21
CA GLU A 47 7.13 -15.17 -9.34
C GLU A 47 6.19 -15.39 -8.14
N ALA A 48 6.06 -16.63 -7.68
CA ALA A 48 5.28 -16.95 -6.49
C ALA A 48 5.80 -16.19 -5.25
N VAL A 49 7.12 -16.20 -5.03
CA VAL A 49 7.76 -15.50 -3.92
C VAL A 49 7.62 -13.98 -4.06
N ARG A 50 7.76 -13.43 -5.27
CA ARG A 50 7.55 -11.99 -5.52
C ARG A 50 6.16 -11.56 -5.09
N LEU A 51 5.12 -12.30 -5.49
CA LEU A 51 3.73 -12.00 -5.12
C LEU A 51 3.50 -12.10 -3.60
N ALA A 52 4.08 -13.11 -2.95
CA ALA A 52 3.99 -13.25 -1.49
C ALA A 52 4.61 -12.06 -0.76
N LEU A 53 5.80 -11.63 -1.19
CA LEU A 53 6.52 -10.50 -0.60
C LEU A 53 5.81 -9.18 -0.87
N GLN A 54 5.32 -8.96 -2.09
CA GLN A 54 4.55 -7.76 -2.43
C GLN A 54 3.31 -7.64 -1.53
N LYS A 55 2.54 -8.73 -1.39
CA LYS A 55 1.37 -8.77 -0.53
C LYS A 55 1.70 -8.51 0.94
N ALA A 56 2.78 -9.11 1.45
CA ALA A 56 3.22 -8.89 2.82
C ALA A 56 3.67 -7.45 3.06
N LEU A 57 4.39 -6.85 2.10
CA LEU A 57 4.79 -5.44 2.15
C LEU A 57 3.58 -4.53 2.07
N ASP A 58 2.66 -4.80 1.16
CA ASP A 58 1.43 -4.02 1.04
C ASP A 58 0.63 -4.12 2.36
N GLU A 59 0.52 -5.29 2.98
CA GLU A 59 -0.11 -5.46 4.29
C GLU A 59 0.61 -4.68 5.41
N GLU A 60 1.94 -4.67 5.43
CA GLU A 60 2.70 -3.88 6.41
C GLU A 60 2.62 -2.36 6.16
N LEU A 61 2.60 -1.93 4.89
CA LEU A 61 2.51 -0.53 4.49
C LEU A 61 1.08 0.01 4.60
N THR A 62 0.08 -0.84 4.41
CA THR A 62 -1.34 -0.49 4.54
C THR A 62 -1.86 -0.63 5.96
N LYS A 63 -1.08 -1.16 6.91
CA LYS A 63 -1.34 -0.90 8.32
C LYS A 63 -1.20 0.61 8.50
N PRO A 64 -2.30 1.37 8.65
CA PRO A 64 -2.17 2.78 8.93
C PRO A 64 -1.31 2.87 10.19
N ALA A 65 -0.21 3.61 10.12
CA ALA A 65 0.55 3.86 11.32
C ALA A 65 -0.43 4.45 12.34
N LEU A 66 -0.33 4.07 13.61
CA LEU A 66 -1.24 4.57 14.65
C LEU A 66 -1.34 6.12 14.62
N ALA A 67 -0.25 6.76 14.20
CA ALA A 67 -0.16 8.19 13.92
C ALA A 67 -1.12 8.67 12.82
N ASP A 68 -1.24 7.96 11.68
CA ASP A 68 -2.15 8.33 10.59
C ASP A 68 -3.62 8.22 11.02
N ILE A 69 -3.95 7.19 11.81
CA ILE A 69 -5.28 7.03 12.41
C ILE A 69 -5.56 8.19 13.38
N ALA A 70 -4.59 8.55 14.22
CA ALA A 70 -4.73 9.63 15.20
C ALA A 70 -4.90 11.00 14.52
N VAL A 71 -4.16 11.27 13.44
CA VAL A 71 -4.28 12.51 12.66
C VAL A 71 -5.65 12.59 11.99
N ALA A 72 -6.12 11.51 11.37
CA ALA A 72 -7.46 11.45 10.78
C ALA A 72 -8.56 11.67 11.83
N PHE A 73 -8.39 11.12 13.03
CA PHE A 73 -9.32 11.30 14.15
C PHE A 73 -9.35 12.75 14.65
N CYS A 74 -8.19 13.36 14.90
CA CYS A 74 -8.08 14.76 15.31
C CYS A 74 -8.70 15.71 14.27
N HIS A 75 -8.48 15.45 12.99
CA HIS A 75 -9.08 16.24 11.90
C HIS A 75 -10.62 16.14 11.90
N ASN A 76 -11.17 14.95 12.12
CA ASN A 76 -12.63 14.76 12.25
C ASN A 76 -13.20 15.47 13.49
N LEU A 77 -12.49 15.46 14.62
CA LEU A 77 -12.90 16.21 15.82
C LEU A 77 -12.90 17.71 15.57
N LYS A 78 -11.87 18.23 14.90
CA LYS A 78 -11.75 19.64 14.51
C LYS A 78 -12.90 20.06 13.59
N GLN A 79 -13.18 19.28 12.55
CA GLN A 79 -14.29 19.53 11.62
C GLN A 79 -15.65 19.52 12.31
N LYS A 80 -15.89 18.58 13.22
CA LYS A 80 -17.13 18.55 14.02
C LYS A 80 -17.24 19.75 14.95
N ALA A 81 -16.14 20.19 15.56
CA ALA A 81 -16.13 21.38 16.40
C ALA A 81 -16.39 22.65 15.59
N ASP A 82 -15.76 22.79 14.43
CA ASP A 82 -15.95 23.94 13.53
C ASP A 82 -17.39 23.95 12.94
N ALA A 83 -17.97 22.79 12.63
CA ALA A 83 -19.37 22.67 12.23
C ALA A 83 -20.35 23.01 13.38
N LYS A 84 -20.04 22.60 14.61
CA LYS A 84 -20.84 22.95 15.80
C LYS A 84 -20.72 24.43 16.17
N ALA A 85 -19.56 25.04 15.92
CA ALA A 85 -19.36 26.48 16.10
C ALA A 85 -20.12 27.31 15.05
N ALA A 86 -20.24 26.81 13.82
CA ALA A 86 -21.05 27.43 12.78
C ALA A 86 -22.56 27.37 13.09
N ASP A 87 -23.05 26.28 13.71
CA ASP A 87 -24.45 26.12 14.12
C ASP A 87 -24.85 26.97 15.35
N GLY A 88 -23.88 27.39 16.16
CA GLY A 88 -24.10 28.20 17.36
C GLY A 88 -24.16 29.73 17.14
N SER A 89 -23.90 30.23 15.93
CA SER A 89 -23.72 31.68 15.69
C SER A 89 -24.96 32.40 15.11
N THR A 90 -26.10 31.70 14.93
CA THR A 90 -27.37 32.28 14.43
C THR A 90 -28.50 32.19 15.46
N ALA A 91 -28.22 32.47 16.73
CA ALA A 91 -29.24 32.61 17.77
C ALA A 91 -28.85 33.71 18.77
N GLY A 92 -28.94 34.98 18.35
CA GLY A 92 -28.79 36.11 19.26
C GLY A 92 -28.49 37.44 18.61
N GLU A 93 -29.46 38.01 17.89
CA GLU A 93 -29.62 39.48 17.89
C GLU A 93 -31.13 39.77 17.79
N ALA A 94 -31.68 40.31 18.88
CA ALA A 94 -33.08 40.72 19.06
C ALA A 94 -33.11 42.19 19.45
#